data_AF-A0A9X7YN59-F1
#
_entry.id   AF-A0A9X7YN59-F1
#
_cell.length_a   1.000
_cell.length_b   1.000
_cell.length_c   1.000
_cell.angle_alpha   90.00
_cell.angle_beta   90.00
_cell.angle_gamma   90.00
#
_symmetry.space_group_name_H-M   'P 1'
#
loop_
_entity.id
_entity.type
_entity.pdbx_description
1 polymer ?
#
loop_
_entity_poly.entity_id
_entity_poly.type
_entity_poly.pdbx_seq_one_letter_code
_entity_poly.pdbx_strand_id
1 'polypeptide(L)' 'MVQRVLVAGSSGGIGAELARQLRAAGYTVFTLSRSGAPSDFHCVADLSAATSIPLVQPFLQQAQQHGALLHWDGSVIPS' A
#
# COMPACT_ATOMS: atom_id res chain seq x y z
N MET A 1 10.63 1.39 14.99
CA MET A 1 10.64 1.22 13.52
C MET A 1 9.22 0.91 13.09
N VAL A 2 8.64 1.72 12.19
CA VAL A 2 7.32 1.41 11.62
C VAL A 2 7.52 0.41 10.50
N GLN A 3 6.99 -0.80 10.64
CA GLN A 3 7.06 -1.82 9.60
C GLN A 3 5.89 -1.64 8.62
N ARG A 4 6.20 -1.68 7.32
CA ARG A 4 5.23 -1.52 6.23
C ARG A 4 5.01 -2.86 5.54
N VAL A 5 3.76 -3.19 5.23
CA VAL A 5 3.40 -4.45 4.57
C VAL A 5 2.45 -4.18 3.41
N LEU A 6 2.67 -4.87 2.29
CA LEU A 6 1.74 -4.94 1.17
C LEU A 6 1.03 -6.29 1.18
N VAL A 7 -0.30 -6.28 1.14
CA VAL A 7 -1.11 -7.50 1.02
C VAL A 7 -1.81 -7.52 -0.33
N ALA A 8 -1.38 -8.42 -1.22
CA ALA A 8 -2.04 -8.71 -2.49
C ALA A 8 -3.16 -9.74 -2.30
N GLY A 9 -4.30 -9.55 -2.99
CA GLY A 9 -5.49 -10.41 -2.83
C GLY A 9 -6.31 -10.05 -1.59
N SER A 10 -6.39 -8.76 -1.26
CA SER A 10 -6.95 -8.25 0.00
C SER A 10 -8.47 -8.00 0.01
N SER A 11 -9.19 -8.35 -1.05
CA SER A 11 -10.64 -8.09 -1.17
C SER A 11 -11.52 -9.00 -0.31
N GLY A 12 -10.98 -10.07 0.27
CA GLY A 12 -11.74 -11.00 1.12
C GLY A 12 -10.90 -12.14 1.67
N GLY A 13 -11.55 -13.07 2.38
CA GLY A 13 -10.92 -14.28 2.92
C GLY A 13 -9.68 -13.99 3.78
N ILE A 14 -8.64 -14.79 3.58
CA ILE A 14 -7.38 -14.71 4.35
C ILE A 14 -6.69 -13.35 4.16
N GLY A 15 -6.66 -12.80 2.95
CA GLY A 15 -5.97 -11.54 2.67
C GLY A 15 -6.57 -10.36 3.43
N ALA A 16 -7.90 -10.28 3.50
CA ALA A 16 -8.60 -9.24 4.25
C ALA A 16 -8.35 -9.36 5.77
N GLU A 17 -8.44 -10.58 6.31
CA GLU A 17 -8.23 -10.82 7.74
C GLU A 17 -6.77 -10.61 8.16
N LEU A 18 -5.80 -11.04 7.34
CA LEU A 18 -4.39 -10.78 7.59
C LEU A 18 -4.08 -9.28 7.59
N ALA A 19 -4.63 -8.53 6.62
CA ALA A 19 -4.47 -7.08 6.58
C ALA A 19 -5.06 -6.41 7.84
N ARG A 20 -6.20 -6.90 8.34
CA ARG A 20 -6.82 -6.42 9.59
C ARG A 20 -5.92 -6.69 10.80
N GLN A 21 -5.38 -7.91 10.94
CA GLN A 21 -4.51 -8.30 12.05
C GLN A 21 -3.19 -7.52 12.05
N LEU A 22 -2.57 -7.34 10.88
CA LEU A 22 -1.35 -6.54 10.75
C LEU A 22 -1.58 -5.08 11.13
N ARG A 23 -2.71 -4.48 10.72
CA ARG A 23 -3.07 -3.13 11.17
C ARG A 23 -3.24 -3.06 12.69
N ALA A 24 -3.92 -4.03 13.29
CA ALA A 24 -4.10 -4.11 14.74
C ALA A 24 -2.76 -4.27 15.49
N ALA A 25 -1.77 -4.91 14.87
CA ALA A 25 -0.41 -5.03 15.40
C ALA A 25 0.46 -3.79 15.17
N GLY A 26 -0.08 -2.69 14.61
CA GLY A 26 0.61 -1.41 14.45
C GLY A 26 1.39 -1.27 13.13
N TYR A 27 1.20 -2.18 12.18
CA TYR A 27 1.82 -2.08 10.86
C TYR A 27 1.11 -1.03 10.01
N THR A 28 1.87 -0.33 9.16
CA THR A 28 1.29 0.41 8.04
C THR A 28 0.99 -0.56 6.90
N VAL A 29 -0.28 -0.84 6.67
CA VAL A 29 -0.71 -1.89 5.73
C VAL A 29 -1.30 -1.29 4.46
N PHE A 30 -0.59 -1.54 3.36
CA PHE A 30 -1.04 -1.29 2.00
C PHE A 30 -1.73 -2.54 1.45
N THR A 31 -2.74 -2.33 0.62
CA THR A 31 -3.58 -3.40 0.09
C THR A 31 -3.66 -3.30 -1.43
N LEU A 32 -3.63 -4.44 -2.09
CA LEU A 32 -3.75 -4.57 -3.53
C LEU A 32 -4.81 -5.61 -3.86
N SER A 33 -5.79 -5.27 -4.69
CA SER A 33 -6.87 -6.19 -5.05
C SER A 33 -7.56 -5.80 -6.36
N ARG A 34 -8.42 -6.65 -6.91
CA ARG A 34 -9.20 -6.38 -8.13
C ARG A 34 -10.46 -5.55 -7.90
N SER A 35 -10.85 -5.32 -6.65
CA SER A 35 -12.10 -4.67 -6.28
C SER A 35 -11.94 -3.75 -5.08
N GLY A 36 -12.94 -2.92 -4.80
CA GLY A 36 -12.90 -1.93 -3.73
C GLY A 36 -12.71 -0.51 -4.26
N ALA A 37 -12.54 0.44 -3.33
CA ALA A 37 -12.31 1.84 -3.64
C ALA A 37 -10.81 2.16 -3.53
N PRO A 38 -10.18 2.74 -4.56
CA PRO A 38 -8.81 3.21 -4.48
C PRO A 38 -8.62 4.20 -3.31
N SER A 39 -7.48 4.10 -2.64
CA SER A 39 -7.05 5.05 -1.60
C SER A 39 -5.54 5.04 -1.46
N ASP A 40 -5.03 5.95 -0.64
CA ASP A 40 -3.62 6.03 -0.21
C ASP A 40 -3.06 4.70 0.33
N PHE A 41 -3.91 3.79 0.80
CA PHE A 41 -3.53 2.46 1.32
C PHE A 41 -4.15 1.31 0.52
N HIS A 42 -4.86 1.59 -0.58
CA HIS A 42 -5.51 0.57 -1.41
C HIS A 42 -5.34 0.84 -2.90
N CYS A 43 -4.65 -0.05 -3.60
CA CYS A 43 -4.54 -0.03 -5.05
C CYS A 43 -5.49 -1.07 -5.66
N VAL A 44 -6.31 -0.63 -6.62
CA VAL A 44 -7.17 -1.50 -7.41
C VAL A 44 -6.46 -1.84 -8.71
N ALA A 45 -6.15 -3.11 -8.91
CA ALA A 45 -5.36 -3.61 -10.04
C ALA A 45 -5.70 -5.07 -10.35
N ASP A 46 -5.57 -5.46 -11.62
CA ASP A 46 -5.58 -6.87 -11.99
C ASP A 46 -4.23 -7.51 -11.63
N LEU A 47 -4.26 -8.35 -10.58
CA LEU A 47 -3.10 -9.08 -10.06
C LEU A 47 -2.52 -10.12 -11.04
N SER A 48 -3.26 -10.46 -12.10
CA SER A 48 -2.85 -11.43 -13.11
C SER A 48 -2.34 -10.78 -14.40
N ALA A 49 -2.55 -9.48 -14.57
CA ALA A 49 -2.24 -8.79 -15.82
C ALA A 49 -1.06 -7.83 -15.65
N ALA A 50 -0.02 -8.02 -16.47
CA ALA A 50 1.14 -7.12 -16.50
C ALA A 50 0.76 -5.67 -16.89
N THR A 51 -0.37 -5.48 -17.55
CA THR A 51 -0.94 -4.15 -17.86
C THR A 51 -1.28 -3.34 -16.60
N SER A 52 -1.35 -3.97 -15.43
CA SER A 52 -1.56 -3.31 -14.15
C SER A 52 -0.29 -2.70 -13.54
N ILE A 53 0.90 -3.05 -14.02
CA ILE A 53 2.17 -2.56 -13.45
C ILE A 53 2.25 -1.03 -13.38
N PRO A 54 1.82 -0.25 -14.39
CA PRO A 54 1.80 1.21 -14.32
C PRO A 54 0.91 1.79 -13.20
N LEU A 55 -0.04 1.01 -12.66
CA LEU A 55 -0.86 1.41 -11.51
C LEU A 55 -0.18 1.06 -10.18
N VAL A 56 0.46 -0.10 -10.11
CA VAL A 56 1.10 -0.61 -8.89
C VAL A 56 2.40 0.13 -8.57
N GLN A 57 3.21 0.42 -9.59
CA GLN A 57 4.51 1.05 -9.40
C GLN A 57 4.46 2.42 -8.68
N PRO A 58 3.65 3.41 -9.12
CA PRO A 58 3.53 4.68 -8.41
C PRO A 58 2.94 4.52 -7.01
N PHE A 59 2.01 3.57 -6.82
CA PHE A 59 1.45 3.28 -5.50
C PHE A 59 2.51 2.80 -4.50
N LEU A 60 3.43 1.93 -4.93
CA LEU A 60 4.54 1.48 -4.07
C LEU A 60 5.53 2.61 -3.77
N GLN A 61 5.77 3.52 -4.71
CA GLN A 61 6.62 4.69 -4.50
C GLN A 61 5.99 5.64 -3.47
N GLN A 62 4.69 5.91 -3.56
CA GLN A 62 3.95 6.70 -2.56
C GLN A 62 3.99 6.01 -1.17
N ALA A 63 3.82 4.68 -1.13
CA ALA A 63 3.94 3.90 0.10
C ALA A 63 5.32 3.99 0.76
N GLN A 64 6.38 4.19 -0.04
CA GLN A 64 7.73 4.43 0.50
C GLN A 64 7.86 5.82 1.14
N GLN A 65 7.13 6.82 0.65
CA GLN A 65 7.15 8.19 1.16
C GLN A 65 6.35 8.38 2.45
N HIS A 66 5.34 7.54 2.73
CA HIS A 66 4.55 7.60 3.98
C HIS A 66 5.41 7.27 5.22
N GLY A 67 6.07 8.30 5.78
CA GLY A 67 6.98 8.21 6.93
C GLY A 67 8.37 8.81 6.69
N ALA A 68 8.64 9.31 5.49
CA ALA A 68 9.72 10.27 5.30
C ALA A 68 9.26 11.63 5.82
N LEU A 69 10.12 12.35 6.54
CA LEU A 69 9.89 13.77 6.78
C LEU A 69 10.01 14.47 5.41
N LEU A 70 8.97 15.18 5.02
CA LEU A 70 8.96 15.96 3.78
C LEU A 70 9.15 17.44 4.11
N HIS A 71 9.88 18.15 3.28
CA HIS A 71 9.80 19.60 3.21
C HIS A 71 8.39 20.01 2.78
N TRP A 72 8.04 21.28 3.04
CA TRP A 72 6.73 21.84 2.68
C TRP A 72 6.46 21.83 1.15
N ASP A 73 7.51 21.71 0.34
CA ASP A 73 7.46 21.58 -1.12
C ASP A 73 7.33 20.12 -1.61
N GLY A 74 7.24 19.15 -0.69
CA GLY A 74 7.12 17.73 -0.98
C GLY A 74 8.44 16.99 -1.21
N SER A 75 9.60 17.67 -1.16
CA SER A 75 10.90 17.01 -1.24
C SER A 75 11.24 16.23 0.05
N VAL A 76 11.99 15.12 -0.08
CA VAL A 76 12.35 14.27 1.07
C VAL A 76 13.48 14.92 1.88
N ILE A 77 13.31 15.04 3.19
CA ILE A 77 14.36 15.49 4.12
C ILE A 77 15.35 14.33 4.33
N PRO A 78 16.64 14.50 3.98
CA PRO A 78 17.67 13.48 4.25
C PRO A 78 17.80 13.20 5.75
N SER A 79 17.93 11.93 6.13
CA SER A 79 18.13 11.48 7.52
C SER A 79 19.56 11.67 8.01
#